data_AF-A0A5Q2MLY2-F1
#
_entry.id   AF-A0A5Q2MLY2-F1
#
_cell.length_a   1.000
_cell.length_b   1.000
_cell.length_c   1.000
_cell.angle_alpha   90.00
_cell.angle_beta   90.00
_cell.angle_gamma   90.00
#
_symmetry.space_group_name_H-M   'P 1'
#
loop_
_entity.id
_entity.type
_entity.pdbx_description
1 polymer ?
#
loop_
_entity_poly.entity_id
_entity_poly.type
_entity_poly.pdbx_seq_one_letter_code
_entity_poly.pdbx_strand_id
1 'polypeptide(L)'
;MTQLPDSDDLARRILAVLWETTDRQVTREIAHLADIVVDTSDDGTHTAPEGLVMPPSGCVTTLVTATARDHPGVTEDMRVAVWPVADGGEDPAFVVTRSDSELTLPVALAEIHPEVTPRLQARVNDFIATIIAHMVAELDVKMQRTYIRESQGDLAEYTED
;
A
#
# COMPACT_ATOMS: atom_id res chain seq x y z
N MET A 1 18.89 -19.61 -26.23
CA MET A 1 18.93 -18.38 -25.41
C MET A 1 17.51 -18.15 -24.93
N THR A 2 17.24 -18.41 -23.65
CA THR A 2 15.93 -18.16 -23.06
C THR A 2 15.78 -16.65 -22.94
N GLN A 3 14.82 -16.07 -23.65
CA GLN A 3 14.52 -14.65 -23.58
C GLN A 3 14.05 -14.35 -22.15
N LEU A 4 14.75 -13.48 -21.43
CA LEU A 4 14.32 -13.04 -20.10
C LEU A 4 12.89 -12.46 -20.24
N PRO A 5 11.95 -12.83 -19.35
CA PRO A 5 10.61 -12.27 -19.34
C PRO A 5 10.65 -10.74 -19.21
N ASP A 6 9.69 -10.06 -19.84
CA ASP A 6 9.58 -8.60 -19.76
C ASP A 6 9.39 -8.15 -18.31
N SER A 7 10.26 -7.25 -17.84
CA SER A 7 10.26 -6.73 -16.48
C SER A 7 8.94 -6.01 -16.16
N ASP A 8 8.35 -5.33 -17.14
CA ASP A 8 7.09 -4.62 -16.97
C ASP A 8 5.92 -5.59 -16.78
N ASP A 9 5.91 -6.71 -17.50
CA ASP A 9 4.90 -7.76 -17.33
C ASP A 9 5.01 -8.44 -15.97
N LEU A 10 6.23 -8.65 -15.49
CA LEU A 10 6.49 -9.18 -14.16
C LEU A 10 6.05 -8.22 -13.05
N ALA A 11 6.37 -6.93 -13.17
CA ALA A 11 5.91 -5.90 -12.23
C ALA A 11 4.39 -5.84 -12.18
N ARG A 12 3.71 -5.89 -13.34
CA ARG A 12 2.24 -5.95 -13.41
C ARG A 12 1.65 -7.18 -12.74
N ARG A 13 2.29 -8.34 -12.84
CA ARG A 13 1.86 -9.55 -12.12
C ARG A 13 1.96 -9.38 -10.60
N ILE A 14 3.05 -8.79 -10.11
CA ILE A 14 3.21 -8.50 -8.68
C ILE A 14 2.11 -7.54 -8.22
N LEU A 15 1.84 -6.48 -9.00
CA LEU A 15 0.79 -5.52 -8.73
C LEU A 15 -0.61 -6.14 -8.72
N ALA A 16 -0.91 -7.05 -9.64
CA ALA A 16 -2.19 -7.76 -9.64
C ALA A 16 -2.38 -8.54 -8.33
N VAL A 17 -1.35 -9.25 -7.86
CA VAL A 17 -1.39 -10.01 -6.60
C VAL A 17 -1.55 -9.07 -5.40
N LEU A 18 -0.82 -7.94 -5.39
CA LEU A 18 -0.95 -6.91 -4.35
C LEU A 18 -2.38 -6.35 -4.31
N TRP A 19 -2.93 -5.97 -5.46
CA TRP A 19 -4.27 -5.42 -5.57
C TRP A 19 -5.33 -6.41 -5.10
N GLU A 20 -5.34 -7.64 -5.60
CA GLU A 20 -6.32 -8.68 -5.22
C GLU A 20 -6.26 -8.99 -3.72
N THR A 21 -5.04 -9.02 -3.16
CA THR A 21 -4.84 -9.26 -1.73
C THR A 21 -5.35 -8.08 -0.89
N THR A 22 -5.03 -6.86 -1.32
CA THR A 22 -5.46 -5.62 -0.67
C THR A 22 -6.97 -5.50 -0.67
N ASP A 23 -7.61 -5.63 -1.83
CA ASP A 23 -9.07 -5.58 -1.99
C ASP A 23 -9.79 -6.55 -1.04
N ARG A 24 -9.29 -7.80 -0.97
CA ARG A 24 -9.85 -8.83 -0.08
C ARG A 24 -9.68 -8.49 1.40
N GLN A 25 -8.52 -8.02 1.82
CA GLN A 25 -8.26 -7.75 3.24
C GLN A 25 -8.95 -6.47 3.73
N VAL A 26 -8.91 -5.40 2.92
CA VAL A 26 -9.57 -4.12 3.19
C VAL A 26 -11.07 -4.33 3.44
N THR A 27 -11.71 -5.11 2.58
CA THR A 27 -13.15 -5.42 2.69
C THR A 27 -13.49 -6.14 4.00
N ARG A 28 -12.54 -6.87 4.59
CA ARG A 28 -12.76 -7.66 5.80
C ARG A 28 -12.46 -6.90 7.09
N GLU A 29 -11.32 -6.22 7.16
CA GLU A 29 -10.79 -5.68 8.42
C GLU A 29 -11.29 -4.27 8.73
N ILE A 30 -11.46 -3.41 7.72
CA ILE A 30 -11.74 -1.97 7.93
C ILE A 30 -13.12 -1.50 7.46
N ALA A 31 -13.90 -2.37 6.81
CA ALA A 31 -15.21 -2.00 6.28
C ALA A 31 -16.19 -1.42 7.33
N HIS A 32 -16.03 -1.81 8.59
CA HIS A 32 -16.85 -1.32 9.70
C HIS A 32 -16.43 0.07 10.23
N LEU A 33 -15.17 0.48 10.02
CA LEU A 33 -14.61 1.73 10.52
C LEU A 33 -14.60 2.84 9.47
N ALA A 34 -14.39 2.46 8.20
CA ALA A 34 -14.12 3.40 7.13
C ALA A 34 -14.83 3.01 5.83
N ASP A 35 -15.08 4.02 5.00
CA ASP A 35 -15.26 3.82 3.57
C ASP A 35 -13.88 3.75 2.91
N ILE A 36 -13.65 2.74 2.08
CA ILE A 36 -12.35 2.51 1.45
C ILE A 36 -12.44 2.58 -0.06
N VAL A 37 -11.46 3.26 -0.65
CA VAL A 37 -11.22 3.29 -2.10
C VAL A 37 -9.84 2.68 -2.37
N VAL A 38 -9.79 1.75 -3.32
CA VAL A 38 -8.54 1.18 -3.84
C VAL A 38 -8.40 1.57 -5.30
N ASP A 39 -7.29 2.18 -5.67
CA ASP A 39 -7.01 2.59 -7.04
C ASP A 39 -5.62 2.12 -7.49
N THR A 40 -5.48 1.85 -8.80
CA THR A 40 -4.21 1.60 -9.44
C THR A 40 -3.89 2.76 -10.37
N SER A 41 -2.97 3.64 -9.95
CA SER A 41 -2.60 4.83 -10.71
C SER A 41 -1.10 5.07 -10.66
N ASP A 42 -0.53 5.62 -11.72
CA ASP A 42 0.75 6.34 -11.68
C ASP A 42 0.41 7.83 -11.61
N ASP A 43 0.74 8.50 -10.50
CA ASP A 43 0.54 9.94 -10.36
C ASP A 43 1.68 10.76 -11.02
N GLY A 44 2.68 10.07 -11.59
CA GLY A 44 3.82 10.65 -12.28
C GLY A 44 4.81 11.37 -11.38
N THR A 45 4.61 11.34 -10.06
CA THR A 45 5.47 12.04 -9.09
C THR A 45 6.52 11.14 -8.45
N HIS A 46 6.42 9.83 -8.69
CA HIS A 46 7.28 8.86 -8.02
C HIS A 46 8.69 8.86 -8.61
N THR A 47 9.68 8.76 -7.72
CA THR A 47 11.09 8.58 -8.07
C THR A 47 11.53 7.24 -7.49
N ALA A 48 12.28 6.47 -8.28
CA ALA A 48 12.81 5.20 -7.80
C ALA A 48 13.72 5.43 -6.58
N PRO A 49 13.56 4.66 -5.50
CA PRO A 49 14.49 4.71 -4.37
C PRO A 49 15.91 4.33 -4.78
N GLU A 50 16.89 4.68 -3.95
CA GLU A 50 18.31 4.35 -4.21
C GLU A 50 18.51 2.84 -4.44
N GLY A 51 19.26 2.47 -5.49
CA GLY A 51 19.49 1.08 -5.89
C GLY A 51 18.35 0.42 -6.69
N LEU A 52 17.25 1.13 -6.90
CA LEU A 52 16.09 0.66 -7.68
C LEU A 52 15.94 1.45 -8.98
N VAL A 53 15.23 0.87 -9.94
CA VAL A 53 15.05 1.46 -11.27
C VAL A 53 13.59 1.79 -11.51
N MET A 54 13.37 2.92 -12.18
CA MET A 54 12.05 3.27 -12.70
C MET A 54 11.69 2.30 -13.84
N PRO A 55 10.55 1.57 -13.77
CA PRO A 55 10.10 0.76 -14.90
C PRO A 55 9.95 1.62 -16.16
N PRO A 56 10.31 1.12 -17.35
CA PRO A 56 10.09 1.82 -18.62
C PRO A 56 8.65 2.28 -18.83
N SER A 57 7.67 1.52 -18.32
CA SER A 57 6.24 1.87 -18.39
C SER A 57 5.78 2.93 -17.38
N GLY A 58 6.65 3.42 -16.50
CA GLY A 58 6.26 4.21 -15.32
C GLY A 58 5.93 3.32 -14.11
N CYS A 59 5.86 3.95 -12.93
CA CYS A 59 5.61 3.25 -11.68
C CYS A 59 4.11 3.10 -11.46
N VAL A 60 3.57 1.90 -11.70
CA VAL A 60 2.19 1.59 -11.33
C VAL A 60 2.14 1.30 -9.83
N THR A 61 1.22 1.95 -9.12
CA THR A 61 1.07 1.83 -7.67
C THR A 61 -0.33 1.37 -7.29
N THR A 62 -0.48 0.77 -6.12
CA THR A 62 -1.79 0.53 -5.49
C THR A 62 -1.96 1.53 -4.37
N LEU A 63 -2.95 2.41 -4.47
CA LEU A 63 -3.36 3.36 -3.43
C LEU A 63 -4.56 2.81 -2.68
N VAL A 64 -4.54 2.91 -1.36
CA VAL A 64 -5.67 2.64 -0.47
C VAL A 64 -5.97 3.90 0.32
N THR A 65 -7.20 4.39 0.22
CA THR A 65 -7.70 5.54 0.98
C THR A 65 -8.81 5.09 1.89
N ALA A 66 -8.61 5.21 3.21
CA ALA A 66 -9.63 4.95 4.23
C ALA A 66 -10.17 6.28 4.76
N THR A 67 -11.49 6.46 4.70
CA THR A 67 -12.19 7.64 5.26
C THR A 67 -13.07 7.21 6.42
N ALA A 68 -12.88 7.80 7.60
CA ALA A 68 -13.68 7.47 8.78
C ALA A 68 -15.16 7.79 8.54
N ARG A 69 -16.06 6.83 8.84
CA ARG A 69 -17.51 7.02 8.62
C ARG A 69 -18.10 8.11 9.51
N ASP A 70 -17.68 8.14 10.78
CA ASP A 70 -18.28 8.99 11.81
C ASP A 70 -17.58 10.36 11.95
N HIS A 71 -16.46 10.59 11.25
CA HIS A 71 -15.71 11.84 11.29
C HIS A 71 -15.35 12.31 9.87
N PRO A 72 -16.24 13.07 9.22
CA PRO A 72 -16.00 13.58 7.87
C PRO A 72 -14.70 14.39 7.80
N GLY A 73 -13.82 14.03 6.87
CA GLY A 73 -12.51 14.68 6.69
C GLY A 73 -11.34 14.02 7.42
N VAL A 74 -11.58 12.98 8.21
CA VAL A 74 -10.52 12.13 8.76
C VAL A 74 -10.22 11.02 7.75
N THR A 75 -9.07 11.13 7.08
CA THR A 75 -8.59 10.15 6.09
C THR A 75 -7.22 9.61 6.44
N GLU A 76 -6.97 8.39 5.97
CA GLU A 76 -5.67 7.73 5.96
C GLU A 76 -5.40 7.15 4.59
N ASP A 77 -4.29 7.54 3.98
CA ASP A 77 -3.87 7.10 2.66
C ASP A 77 -2.60 6.28 2.76
N MET A 78 -2.53 5.20 1.99
CA MET A 78 -1.32 4.43 1.85
C MET A 78 -1.14 3.96 0.42
N ARG A 79 0.07 4.12 -0.10
CA ARG A 79 0.45 3.68 -1.43
C ARG A 79 1.57 2.64 -1.39
N VAL A 80 1.45 1.61 -2.21
CA VAL A 80 2.50 0.62 -2.46
C VAL A 80 2.94 0.65 -3.93
N ALA A 81 4.23 0.52 -4.15
CA ALA A 81 4.88 0.60 -5.45
C ALA A 81 5.80 -0.61 -5.67
N VAL A 82 5.94 -1.05 -6.92
CA VAL A 82 6.83 -2.17 -7.32
C VAL A 82 7.99 -1.64 -8.14
N TRP A 83 9.20 -2.03 -7.77
CA TRP A 83 10.43 -1.53 -8.38
C TRP A 83 11.35 -2.68 -8.81
N PRO A 84 11.79 -2.71 -10.07
CA PRO A 84 12.91 -3.55 -10.50
C PRO A 84 14.22 -3.15 -9.80
N VAL A 85 15.05 -4.14 -9.47
CA VAL A 85 16.41 -3.91 -8.96
C VAL A 85 17.35 -3.58 -10.12
N ALA A 86 18.23 -2.59 -9.93
CA ALA A 86 19.10 -2.07 -10.99
C ALA A 86 20.01 -3.12 -11.64
N ASP A 87 20.45 -4.09 -10.85
CA ASP A 87 21.46 -5.05 -11.25
C ASP A 87 20.85 -6.23 -12.04
N GLY A 88 19.52 -6.29 -12.18
CA GLY A 88 18.82 -7.40 -12.82
C GLY A 88 19.05 -8.74 -12.09
N GLY A 89 19.36 -8.69 -10.79
CA GLY A 89 19.60 -9.87 -9.97
C GLY A 89 18.37 -10.77 -9.87
N GLU A 90 18.58 -12.06 -9.61
CA GLU A 90 17.47 -13.00 -9.46
C GLU A 90 16.84 -12.95 -8.06
N ASP A 91 17.55 -12.41 -7.07
CA ASP A 91 17.11 -12.36 -5.67
C ASP A 91 17.75 -11.18 -4.90
N PRO A 92 17.01 -10.09 -4.62
CA PRO A 92 15.69 -9.79 -5.17
C PRO A 92 15.78 -9.31 -6.62
N ALA A 93 14.78 -9.70 -7.43
CA ALA A 93 14.58 -9.13 -8.76
C ALA A 93 13.71 -7.87 -8.71
N PHE A 94 12.78 -7.81 -7.76
CA PHE A 94 11.91 -6.67 -7.51
C PHE A 94 11.85 -6.36 -6.01
N VAL A 95 11.55 -5.12 -5.68
CA VAL A 95 11.24 -4.69 -4.32
C VAL A 95 9.89 -3.97 -4.34
N VAL A 96 8.97 -4.41 -3.50
CA VAL A 96 7.73 -3.66 -3.23
C VAL A 96 7.99 -2.74 -2.04
N THR A 97 7.60 -1.48 -2.14
CA THR A 97 7.78 -0.47 -1.08
C THR A 97 6.44 0.17 -0.72
N ARG A 98 6.28 0.52 0.55
CA ARG A 98 5.22 1.44 0.99
C ARG A 98 5.75 2.88 1.00
N SER A 99 4.96 3.84 0.52
CA SER A 99 5.41 5.22 0.26
C SER A 99 5.83 6.03 1.49
N ASP A 100 5.25 5.73 2.65
CA ASP A 100 5.36 6.49 3.90
C ASP A 100 6.09 5.71 5.00
N SER A 101 6.73 4.58 4.65
CA SER A 101 7.46 3.76 5.61
C SER A 101 8.66 3.05 4.98
N GLU A 102 9.59 2.57 5.81
CA GLU A 102 10.69 1.71 5.37
C GLU A 102 10.26 0.25 5.12
N LEU A 103 8.97 -0.05 5.20
CA LEU A 103 8.45 -1.40 4.97
C LEU A 103 8.64 -1.78 3.50
N THR A 104 9.39 -2.87 3.30
CA THR A 104 9.68 -3.41 1.97
C THR A 104 9.41 -4.90 1.89
N LEU A 105 9.09 -5.37 0.68
CA LEU A 105 8.95 -6.79 0.37
C LEU A 105 9.84 -7.13 -0.83
N PRO A 106 10.99 -7.80 -0.62
CA PRO A 106 11.83 -8.29 -1.71
C PRO A 106 11.15 -9.47 -2.41
N VAL A 107 11.19 -9.49 -3.74
CA VAL A 107 10.56 -10.52 -4.58
C VAL A 107 11.61 -11.11 -5.52
N ALA A 108 11.82 -12.42 -5.40
CA ALA A 108 12.74 -13.14 -6.28
C ALA A 108 12.10 -13.41 -7.64
N LEU A 109 12.90 -13.52 -8.71
CA LEU A 109 12.38 -13.84 -10.05
C LEU A 109 11.66 -15.20 -10.06
N ALA A 110 12.21 -16.18 -9.33
CA ALA A 110 11.64 -17.53 -9.20
C ALA A 110 10.28 -17.56 -8.46
N GLU A 111 9.93 -16.48 -7.74
CA GLU A 111 8.66 -16.37 -7.02
C GLU A 111 7.50 -15.87 -7.91
N ILE A 112 7.81 -15.34 -9.10
CA ILE A 112 6.86 -14.71 -10.04
C ILE A 112 6.88 -15.30 -11.45
N HIS A 113 7.94 -16.03 -11.80
CA HIS A 113 8.16 -16.62 -13.11
C HIS A 113 8.48 -18.13 -12.99
N PRO A 114 7.81 -19.01 -13.77
CA PRO A 114 6.83 -18.72 -14.82
C PRO A 114 5.46 -18.25 -14.32
N GLU A 115 5.11 -18.60 -13.08
CA GLU A 115 3.86 -18.24 -12.40
C GLU A 115 4.15 -17.76 -10.98
N VAL A 116 3.18 -17.05 -10.40
CA VAL A 116 3.25 -16.59 -9.00
C VAL A 116 3.21 -17.80 -8.07
N THR A 117 4.20 -17.89 -7.19
CA THR A 117 4.28 -18.98 -6.23
C THR A 117 3.36 -18.77 -5.03
N PRO A 118 2.85 -19.85 -4.40
CA PRO A 118 2.09 -19.74 -3.14
C PRO A 118 2.88 -19.07 -2.02
N ARG A 119 4.21 -19.21 -2.03
CA ARG A 119 5.12 -18.57 -1.08
C ARG A 119 5.05 -17.04 -1.20
N LEU A 120 5.14 -16.51 -2.42
CA LEU A 120 5.00 -15.08 -2.64
C LEU A 120 3.61 -14.60 -2.21
N GLN A 121 2.57 -15.36 -2.56
CA GLN A 121 1.21 -15.01 -2.20
C GLN A 121 1.01 -14.91 -0.68
N ALA A 122 1.59 -15.84 0.09
CA ALA A 122 1.58 -15.77 1.55
C ALA A 122 2.33 -14.53 2.09
N ARG A 123 3.51 -14.23 1.54
CA ARG A 123 4.31 -13.06 1.95
C ARG A 123 3.62 -11.74 1.60
N VAL A 124 2.99 -11.66 0.44
CA VAL A 124 2.15 -10.51 0.05
C VAL A 124 0.98 -10.36 1.02
N ASN A 125 0.32 -11.46 1.39
CA ASN A 125 -0.74 -11.44 2.39
C ASN A 125 -0.28 -10.87 3.74
N ASP A 126 0.88 -11.33 4.25
CA ASP A 126 1.41 -10.85 5.53
C ASP A 126 1.86 -9.38 5.45
N PHE A 127 2.45 -8.98 4.32
CA PHE A 127 2.85 -7.61 4.04
C PHE A 127 1.65 -6.66 4.03
N ILE A 128 0.59 -7.02 3.30
CA ILE A 128 -0.66 -6.23 3.24
C ILE A 128 -1.38 -6.22 4.59
N ALA A 129 -1.37 -7.34 5.34
CA ALA A 129 -1.99 -7.38 6.67
C ALA A 129 -1.32 -6.42 7.65
N THR A 130 0.01 -6.38 7.64
CA THR A 130 0.81 -5.45 8.46
C THR A 130 0.49 -4.01 8.10
N ILE A 131 0.40 -3.75 6.80
CA ILE A 131 0.03 -2.46 6.23
C ILE A 131 -1.35 -2.00 6.72
N ILE A 132 -2.38 -2.84 6.59
CA ILE A 132 -3.75 -2.50 6.96
C ILE A 132 -3.86 -2.28 8.46
N ALA A 133 -3.19 -3.12 9.28
CA ALA A 133 -3.16 -2.94 10.73
C ALA A 133 -2.60 -1.57 11.13
N HIS A 134 -1.52 -1.11 10.48
CA HIS A 134 -0.99 0.23 10.70
C HIS A 134 -1.96 1.33 10.27
N MET A 135 -2.60 1.19 9.10
CA MET A 135 -3.60 2.16 8.64
C MET A 135 -4.77 2.28 9.62
N VAL A 136 -5.27 1.16 10.16
CA VAL A 136 -6.34 1.14 11.16
C VAL A 136 -5.92 1.90 12.42
N ALA A 137 -4.71 1.64 12.91
CA ALA A 137 -4.20 2.27 14.11
C ALA A 137 -4.04 3.79 13.94
N GLU A 138 -3.51 4.24 12.80
CA GLU A 138 -3.37 5.67 12.48
C GLU A 138 -4.75 6.33 12.34
N LEU A 139 -5.71 5.67 11.68
CA LEU A 139 -7.06 6.18 11.54
C LEU A 139 -7.75 6.33 12.91
N ASP A 140 -7.64 5.33 13.79
CA ASP A 140 -8.19 5.38 15.15
C ASP A 140 -7.57 6.51 15.98
N VAL A 141 -6.25 6.68 15.92
CA VAL A 141 -5.55 7.80 16.58
C VAL A 141 -6.04 9.15 16.05
N LYS A 142 -6.22 9.30 14.73
CA LYS A 142 -6.76 10.53 14.12
C LYS A 142 -8.20 10.80 14.56
N MET A 143 -9.06 9.77 14.62
CA MET A 143 -10.43 9.88 15.11
C MET A 143 -10.46 10.32 16.58
N GLN A 144 -9.68 9.67 17.45
CA GLN A 144 -9.59 10.02 18.88
C GLN A 144 -9.10 11.46 19.09
N ARG A 145 -8.08 11.90 18.35
CA ARG A 145 -7.58 13.28 18.40
C ARG A 145 -8.65 14.29 17.96
N THR A 146 -9.44 13.94 16.94
CA THR A 146 -10.53 14.78 16.44
C THR A 146 -11.64 14.89 17.49
N TYR A 147 -12.05 13.75 18.05
CA TYR A 147 -13.06 13.70 19.12
C TYR A 147 -12.67 14.53 20.35
N ILE A 148 -11.41 14.43 20.81
CA ILE A 148 -10.92 15.24 21.94
C ILE A 148 -10.98 16.73 21.61
N ARG A 149 -10.58 17.13 20.40
CA ARG A 149 -10.60 18.53 19.97
C ARG A 149 -12.03 19.08 19.90
N GLU A 150 -12.96 18.33 19.34
CA GLU A 150 -14.38 18.69 19.27
C GLU A 150 -14.99 18.79 20.66
N SER A 151 -14.71 17.81 21.53
CA SER A 151 -15.17 17.82 22.93
C SER A 151 -14.63 19.01 23.75
N GLN A 152 -13.39 19.45 23.48
CA GLN A 152 -12.80 20.63 24.12
C GLN A 152 -13.32 21.95 23.54
N GLY A 153 -13.65 21.99 22.24
CA GLY A 153 -14.29 23.14 21.60
C GLY A 153 -15.70 23.38 22.13
N ASP A 154 -16.49 22.32 22.26
CA ASP A 154 -17.83 22.38 22.82
C ASP A 154 -17.82 22.87 24.28
N LEU A 155 -16.88 22.41 25.11
CA LEU A 155 -16.76 22.87 26.50
C LEU A 155 -16.45 24.37 26.63
N ALA A 156 -15.72 24.95 25.68
CA ALA A 156 -15.36 26.36 25.68
C ALA A 156 -16.56 27.27 25.30
N GLU A 157 -17.48 26.80 24.45
CA GLU A 157 -18.69 27.56 24.07
C GLU A 157 -19.73 27.64 25.21
N TYR A 158 -19.69 26.74 26.20
CA TYR A 158 -20.61 26.76 27.36
C TYR A 158 -20.03 27.43 28.61
N THR A 159 -18.83 28.02 28.56
CA THR A 159 -18.24 28.74 29.70
C THR A 159 -18.27 30.26 29.56
N GLU A 160 -18.86 30.79 28.49
CA GLU A 160 -19.16 32.22 28.33
C GLU A 160 -20.62 32.52 28.70
N ASP A 161 -20.93 32.53 29.99
CA ASP A 161 -22.14 33.16 30.56
C ASP A 161 -21.80 33.81 31.92
#